data_AF-A0AAW1WYR7-F1
#
_entry.id   AF-A0AAW1WYR7-F1
#
_cell.length_a   1.000
_cell.length_b   1.000
_cell.length_c   1.000
_cell.angle_alpha   90.00
_cell.angle_beta   90.00
_cell.angle_gamma   90.00
#
_symmetry.space_group_name_H-M   'P 1'
#
loop_
_entity.id
_entity.type
_entity.pdbx_description
1 polymer ?
#
loop_
_entity_poly.entity_id
_entity_poly.type
_entity_poly.pdbx_seq_one_letter_code
_entity_poly.pdbx_strand_id
1 'polypeptide(L)'
;MLRKMKEEEWDELESRCVSTIRLFITDNIINNVNNVDSAPELWERMEKLYLGKGLQTKLNLKQDVYMLKMEEGANLVEHLNVFKGLLAQLTRVEVKVEEEDQALLLLTSFPNSYENIITTILYGKDILRLKT
;
A
#
# COMPACT_ATOMS: atom_id res chain seq x y z
N MET A 1 -3.53 -14.48 -39.12
CA MET A 1 -4.62 -15.22 -38.44
C MET A 1 -4.01 -15.94 -37.26
N LEU A 2 -4.35 -15.58 -36.03
CA LEU A 2 -3.97 -16.38 -34.86
C LEU A 2 -4.73 -17.71 -34.95
N ARG A 3 -4.01 -18.82 -34.99
CA ARG A 3 -4.59 -20.18 -34.96
C ARG A 3 -5.42 -20.28 -33.68
N LYS A 4 -6.74 -20.51 -33.82
CA LYS A 4 -7.58 -20.82 -32.66
C LYS A 4 -7.08 -22.13 -32.08
N MET A 5 -6.57 -22.07 -30.85
CA MET A 5 -6.21 -23.25 -30.07
C MET A 5 -7.46 -24.10 -29.82
N LYS A 6 -7.30 -25.42 -29.82
CA LYS A 6 -8.36 -26.31 -29.37
C LYS A 6 -8.46 -26.25 -27.85
N GLU A 7 -9.64 -26.56 -27.32
CA GLU A 7 -9.92 -26.53 -25.88
C GLU A 7 -8.98 -27.47 -25.10
N GLU A 8 -8.79 -28.71 -25.59
CA GLU A 8 -7.83 -29.67 -25.01
C GLU A 8 -6.37 -29.16 -24.98
N GLU A 9 -5.94 -28.48 -26.05
CA GLU A 9 -4.59 -27.88 -26.11
C GLU A 9 -4.45 -26.73 -25.11
N TRP A 10 -5.56 -26.05 -24.79
CA TRP A 10 -5.63 -24.94 -23.83
C TRP A 10 -5.60 -25.44 -22.39
N ASP A 11 -6.37 -26.49 -22.09
CA ASP A 11 -6.41 -27.13 -20.77
C ASP A 11 -5.04 -27.73 -20.40
N GLU A 12 -4.38 -28.38 -21.36
CA GLU A 12 -3.03 -28.92 -21.15
C GLU A 12 -2.01 -27.80 -20.89
N LEU A 13 -2.12 -26.69 -21.62
CA LEU A 13 -1.26 -25.53 -21.42
C LEU A 13 -1.50 -24.87 -20.05
N GLU A 14 -2.76 -24.69 -19.64
CA GLU A 14 -3.11 -24.12 -18.34
C GLU A 14 -2.61 -24.99 -17.19
N SER A 15 -2.83 -26.32 -17.27
CA SER A 15 -2.34 -27.27 -16.27
C SER A 15 -0.81 -27.23 -16.12
N ARG A 16 -0.08 -27.11 -17.24
CA ARG A 16 1.38 -26.95 -17.24
C ARG A 16 1.81 -25.62 -16.61
N CYS A 17 1.11 -24.53 -16.90
CA CYS A 17 1.37 -23.23 -16.30
C CYS A 17 1.17 -23.27 -14.77
N VAL A 18 0.05 -23.83 -14.30
CA VAL A 18 -0.25 -23.99 -12.86
C VAL A 18 0.84 -24.81 -12.18
N SER A 19 1.19 -25.96 -12.74
CA SER A 19 2.21 -26.86 -12.19
C SER A 19 3.58 -26.18 -12.11
N THR A 20 3.94 -25.43 -13.15
CA THR A 20 5.20 -24.69 -13.21
C THR A 20 5.23 -23.61 -12.13
N ILE A 21 4.16 -22.82 -11.99
CA ILE A 21 4.07 -21.77 -10.97
C ILE A 21 4.20 -22.40 -9.57
N ARG A 22 3.45 -23.48 -9.27
CA ARG A 22 3.51 -24.18 -7.97
C ARG A 22 4.92 -24.68 -7.64
N LEU A 23 5.67 -25.17 -8.62
CA LEU A 23 7.04 -25.67 -8.43
C LEU A 23 8.03 -24.59 -7.97
N PHE A 24 7.77 -23.32 -8.27
CA PHE A 24 8.62 -22.20 -7.85
C PHE A 24 8.16 -21.55 -6.53
N ILE A 25 7.12 -22.07 -5.87
CA ILE A 25 6.62 -21.56 -4.58
C ILE A 25 7.22 -22.39 -3.43
N THR A 26 7.63 -21.71 -2.35
CA THR A 26 8.15 -22.37 -1.13
C THR A 26 7.02 -23.07 -0.35
N ASP A 27 7.31 -24.23 0.25
CA ASP A 27 6.34 -25.13 0.93
C ASP A 27 5.43 -24.45 1.96
N ASN A 28 5.92 -23.40 2.64
CA ASN A 28 5.14 -22.67 3.64
C ASN A 28 3.92 -21.92 3.04
N ILE A 29 3.91 -21.67 1.73
CA ILE A 29 2.86 -20.91 1.05
C ILE A 29 2.06 -21.79 0.09
N ILE A 30 2.60 -22.93 -0.32
CA ILE A 30 1.93 -23.87 -1.24
C ILE A 30 0.56 -24.31 -0.70
N ASN A 31 0.42 -24.47 0.62
CA ASN A 31 -0.85 -24.78 1.29
C ASN A 31 -1.94 -23.70 1.10
N ASN A 32 -1.56 -22.44 0.84
CA ASN A 32 -2.52 -21.34 0.61
C ASN A 32 -3.01 -21.27 -0.84
N VAL A 33 -2.37 -21.99 -1.77
CA VAL A 33 -2.62 -21.93 -3.22
C VAL A 33 -2.85 -23.31 -3.86
N ASN A 34 -2.74 -24.39 -3.09
CA ASN A 34 -2.86 -25.78 -3.56
C ASN A 34 -4.22 -26.11 -4.21
N ASN A 35 -5.28 -25.38 -3.86
CA ASN A 35 -6.63 -25.63 -4.37
C ASN A 35 -6.97 -24.80 -5.62
N VAL A 36 -6.01 -24.09 -6.22
CA VAL A 36 -6.24 -23.17 -7.34
C VAL A 36 -5.70 -23.76 -8.63
N ASP A 37 -6.59 -24.26 -9.48
CA ASP A 37 -6.25 -24.98 -10.72
C ASP A 37 -6.28 -24.10 -11.98
N SER A 38 -6.51 -22.79 -11.82
CA SER A 38 -6.41 -21.81 -12.90
C SER A 38 -5.14 -20.96 -12.75
N ALA A 39 -4.36 -20.84 -13.83
CA ALA A 39 -3.09 -20.10 -13.80
C ALA A 39 -3.29 -18.59 -13.49
N PRO A 40 -4.28 -17.89 -14.08
CA PRO A 40 -4.62 -16.52 -13.70
C PRO A 40 -4.99 -16.36 -12.21
N GLU A 41 -5.82 -17.23 -11.67
CA GLU A 41 -6.26 -17.16 -10.27
C GLU A 41 -5.10 -17.44 -9.31
N LEU A 42 -4.24 -18.40 -9.67
CA LEU A 42 -3.02 -18.73 -8.93
C LEU A 42 -2.08 -17.53 -8.88
N TRP A 43 -1.87 -16.87 -10.02
CA TRP A 43 -1.06 -15.66 -10.13
C TRP A 43 -1.61 -14.51 -9.28
N GLU A 44 -2.91 -14.22 -9.36
CA GLU A 44 -3.56 -13.17 -8.55
C GLU A 44 -3.41 -13.44 -7.04
N ARG A 45 -3.53 -14.70 -6.63
CA ARG A 45 -3.38 -15.10 -5.23
C ARG A 45 -1.94 -14.93 -4.75
N MET A 46 -0.96 -15.24 -5.61
CA MET A 46 0.44 -14.94 -5.32
C MET A 46 0.70 -13.44 -5.24
N GLU A 47 0.14 -12.62 -6.13
CA GLU A 47 0.26 -11.16 -6.06
C GLU A 47 -0.27 -10.62 -4.72
N LYS A 48 -1.41 -11.11 -4.25
CA LYS A 48 -1.97 -10.71 -2.94
C LYS A 48 -1.08 -11.12 -1.77
N LEU A 49 -0.45 -12.30 -1.83
CA LEU A 49 0.40 -12.83 -0.77
C LEU A 49 1.80 -12.20 -0.75
N TYR A 50 2.41 -11.98 -1.92
CA TYR A 50 3.80 -11.55 -2.05
C TYR A 50 3.99 -10.05 -2.30
N LEU A 51 3.10 -9.37 -3.03
CA LEU A 51 3.30 -7.97 -3.39
C LEU A 51 2.91 -6.99 -2.28
N GLY A 52 2.59 -7.46 -1.07
CA GLY A 52 2.22 -6.58 0.04
C GLY A 52 0.94 -5.78 -0.19
N LYS A 53 0.14 -6.13 -1.21
CA LYS A 53 -1.20 -5.56 -1.44
C LYS A 53 -2.29 -6.25 -0.60
N GLY A 54 -1.91 -7.18 0.26
CA GLY A 54 -2.82 -7.84 1.18
C GLY A 54 -3.44 -6.86 2.18
N LEU A 55 -4.64 -7.20 2.67
CA LEU A 55 -5.36 -6.41 3.68
C LEU A 55 -4.49 -6.11 4.91
N GLN A 56 -3.70 -7.10 5.36
CA GLN A 56 -2.81 -6.95 6.53
C GLN A 56 -1.79 -5.83 6.34
N THR A 57 -1.10 -5.79 5.19
CA THR A 57 -0.11 -4.74 4.90
C THR A 57 -0.76 -3.36 4.81
N LYS A 58 -1.93 -3.27 4.16
CA LYS A 58 -2.70 -2.02 4.11
C LYS A 58 -3.10 -1.54 5.49
N LEU A 59 -3.56 -2.44 6.37
CA LEU A 59 -3.94 -2.10 7.75
C LEU A 59 -2.74 -1.69 8.59
N ASN A 60 -1.61 -2.41 8.50
CA ASN A 60 -0.39 -2.06 9.22
C ASN A 60 0.12 -0.66 8.81
N LEU A 61 0.21 -0.37 7.51
CA LEU A 61 0.64 0.94 7.03
C LEU A 61 -0.32 2.06 7.46
N LYS A 62 -1.64 1.81 7.46
CA LYS A 62 -2.62 2.77 7.99
C LYS A 62 -2.40 3.01 9.48
N GLN A 63 -2.18 1.94 10.24
CA GLN A 63 -1.90 2.03 11.67
C GLN A 63 -0.63 2.86 11.94
N ASP A 64 0.45 2.62 11.20
CA ASP A 64 1.69 3.38 11.31
C ASP A 64 1.47 4.88 11.06
N VAL A 65 0.66 5.24 10.05
CA VAL A 65 0.30 6.63 9.77
C VAL A 65 -0.54 7.25 10.90
N TYR A 66 -1.55 6.54 11.41
CA TYR A 66 -2.42 7.04 12.48
C TYR A 66 -1.69 7.19 13.82
N MET A 67 -0.71 6.32 14.08
CA MET A 67 0.10 6.32 15.29
C MET A 67 1.35 7.19 15.17
N LEU A 68 1.63 7.75 13.99
CA LEU A 68 2.79 8.60 13.80
C LEU A 68 2.66 9.85 14.69
N LYS A 69 3.64 10.03 15.57
CA LYS A 69 3.76 11.19 16.46
C LYS A 69 5.19 11.70 16.44
N MET A 70 5.32 13.01 16.32
CA MET A 70 6.59 13.71 16.45
C MET A 70 6.88 13.94 17.93
N GLU A 71 8.10 13.63 18.36
CA GLU A 71 8.54 13.90 19.73
C GLU A 71 8.84 15.40 19.93
N GLU A 72 8.73 15.86 21.18
CA GLU A 72 9.00 17.24 21.53
C GLU A 72 10.48 17.59 21.26
N GLY A 73 10.73 18.64 20.46
CA GLY A 73 12.08 19.03 20.04
C GLY A 73 12.71 18.17 18.93
N ALA A 74 11.99 17.20 18.36
CA ALA A 74 12.48 16.42 17.21
C ALA A 74 12.66 17.28 15.95
N ASN A 75 13.38 16.75 14.96
CA ASN A 75 13.57 17.44 13.69
C ASN A 75 12.31 17.34 12.82
N LEU A 76 11.70 18.50 12.54
CA LEU A 76 10.50 18.61 11.70
C LEU A 76 10.70 18.04 10.28
N VAL A 77 11.86 18.26 9.66
CA VAL A 77 12.15 17.78 8.30
C VAL A 77 12.25 16.26 8.28
N GLU A 78 12.88 15.66 9.28
CA GLU A 78 12.96 14.20 9.41
C GLU A 78 11.56 13.59 9.60
N HIS A 79 10.73 14.19 10.47
CA HIS A 79 9.34 13.77 10.65
C HIS A 79 8.52 13.85 9.36
N LEU A 80 8.65 14.95 8.61
CA LEU A 80 8.00 15.12 7.30
C LEU A 80 8.45 14.08 6.28
N ASN A 81 9.73 13.70 6.30
CA ASN A 81 10.26 12.66 5.42
C ASN A 81 9.69 11.28 5.77
N VAL A 82 9.57 10.95 7.05
CA VAL A 82 8.92 9.71 7.51
C VAL A 82 7.46 9.69 7.08
N PHE A 83 6.71 10.76 7.33
CA PHE A 83 5.31 10.88 6.93
C PHE A 83 5.12 10.70 5.40
N LYS A 84 5.91 11.41 4.59
CA LYS A 84 5.89 11.26 3.11
C LYS A 84 6.26 9.84 2.68
N GLY A 85 7.22 9.23 3.35
CA GLY A 85 7.62 7.84 3.11
C GLY A 85 6.48 6.85 3.34
N LEU A 86 5.70 7.04 4.41
CA LEU A 86 4.51 6.22 4.70
C LEU A 86 3.41 6.41 3.65
N LEU A 87 3.12 7.65 3.24
CA LEU A 87 2.15 7.93 2.17
C LEU A 87 2.56 7.29 0.84
N ALA A 88 3.86 7.32 0.50
CA ALA A 88 4.39 6.65 -0.68
C ALA A 88 4.27 5.12 -0.59
N GLN A 89 4.39 4.54 0.59
CA GLN A 89 4.12 3.11 0.82
C GLN A 89 2.64 2.76 0.66
N LEU A 90 1.74 3.59 1.21
CA LEU A 90 0.28 3.44 1.01
C LEU A 90 -0.08 3.51 -0.48
N THR A 91 0.50 4.44 -1.23
CA THR A 91 0.28 4.57 -2.68
C THR A 91 0.73 3.32 -3.43
N ARG A 92 1.87 2.72 -3.04
CA ARG A 92 2.39 1.47 -3.63
C ARG A 92 1.46 0.28 -3.41
N VAL A 93 0.70 0.26 -2.32
CA VAL A 93 -0.33 -0.75 -2.04
C VAL A 93 -1.73 -0.32 -2.50
N GLU A 94 -1.81 0.69 -3.38
CA GLU A 94 -3.05 1.19 -4.00
C GLU A 94 -4.04 1.76 -2.96
N VAL A 95 -3.53 2.29 -1.86
CA VAL A 95 -4.31 3.07 -0.89
C VAL A 95 -4.03 4.55 -1.13
N LYS A 96 -5.00 5.24 -1.71
CA LYS A 96 -4.97 6.70 -1.85
C LYS A 96 -5.53 7.33 -0.57
N VAL A 97 -4.84 8.34 -0.07
CA VAL A 97 -5.30 9.21 1.03
C VAL A 97 -5.56 10.58 0.39
N GLU A 98 -6.73 11.17 0.60
CA GLU A 98 -7.04 12.47 0.01
C GLU A 98 -6.20 13.58 0.67
N GLU A 99 -5.94 14.67 -0.05
CA GLU A 99 -5.02 15.72 0.42
C GLU A 99 -5.47 16.35 1.74
N GLU A 100 -6.78 16.51 1.94
CA GLU A 100 -7.36 17.01 3.19
C GLU A 100 -7.07 16.06 4.37
N ASP A 101 -7.21 14.76 4.15
CA ASP A 101 -6.89 13.73 5.15
C ASP A 101 -5.38 13.69 5.43
N GLN A 102 -4.54 13.84 4.42
CA GLN A 102 -3.09 13.93 4.60
C GLN A 102 -2.71 15.14 5.45
N ALA A 103 -3.32 16.30 5.21
CA ALA A 103 -3.09 17.50 5.99
C ALA A 103 -3.52 17.30 7.45
N LEU A 104 -4.71 16.73 7.68
CA LEU A 104 -5.19 16.45 9.03
C LEU A 104 -4.31 15.44 9.78
N LEU A 105 -3.87 14.37 9.11
CA LEU A 105 -2.98 13.37 9.69
C LEU A 105 -1.63 13.97 10.08
N LEU A 106 -1.07 14.82 9.22
CA LEU A 106 0.17 15.53 9.52
C LEU A 106 -0.02 16.49 10.71
N LEU A 107 -1.06 17.32 10.71
CA LEU A 107 -1.31 18.28 11.80
C LEU A 107 -1.52 17.58 13.14
N THR A 108 -2.24 16.46 13.16
CA THR A 108 -2.46 15.67 14.37
C THR A 108 -1.23 14.88 14.84
N SER A 109 -0.19 14.76 14.01
CA SER A 109 1.05 14.08 14.38
C SER A 109 2.04 14.96 15.15
N PHE A 110 1.88 16.29 15.11
CA PHE A 110 2.78 17.22 15.79
C PHE A 110 2.59 17.24 17.31
N PRO A 111 3.63 17.59 18.09
CA PRO A 111 3.52 17.70 19.54
C PRO A 111 2.85 19.02 19.93
N ASN A 112 2.49 19.13 21.22
CA ASN A 112 1.72 20.25 21.75
C ASN A 112 2.42 21.61 21.58
N SER A 113 3.75 21.66 21.48
CA SER A 113 4.46 22.92 21.20
C SER A 113 4.08 23.58 19.87
N TYR A 114 3.56 22.81 18.91
CA TYR A 114 3.08 23.30 17.62
C TYR A 114 1.60 23.67 17.63
N GLU A 115 0.88 23.57 18.76
CA GLU A 115 -0.56 23.83 18.86
C GLU A 115 -0.95 25.19 18.28
N ASN A 116 -0.22 26.26 18.63
CA ASN A 116 -0.47 27.60 18.09
C ASN A 116 -0.37 27.65 16.55
N ILE A 117 0.59 26.93 15.96
CA ILE A 117 0.78 26.86 14.51
C ILE A 117 -0.37 26.04 13.88
N ILE A 118 -0.72 24.91 14.48
CA ILE A 118 -1.83 24.06 14.04
C ILE A 118 -3.15 24.84 14.06
N THR A 119 -3.47 25.52 15.16
CA THR A 119 -4.66 26.38 15.28
C THR A 119 -4.64 27.49 14.24
N THR A 120 -3.49 28.12 13.99
CA THR A 120 -3.36 29.14 12.94
C THR A 120 -3.61 28.56 11.55
N ILE A 121 -3.16 27.34 11.27
CA ILE A 121 -3.40 26.69 9.96
C ILE A 121 -4.87 26.27 9.81
N LEU A 122 -5.50 25.75 10.86
CA LEU A 122 -6.89 25.26 10.82
C LEU A 122 -7.92 26.39 10.77
N TYR A 123 -7.67 27.49 11.48
CA TYR A 123 -8.62 28.59 11.65
C TYR A 123 -8.16 29.89 10.98
N GLY A 124 -6.95 29.90 10.43
CA GLY A 124 -6.44 30.97 9.57
C GLY A 124 -7.18 30.94 8.25
N LYS A 125 -8.26 31.70 8.18
CA LYS A 125 -9.04 31.95 6.96
C LYS A 125 -8.11 32.22 5.77
N ASP A 126 -8.22 31.35 4.76
CA ASP A 126 -7.90 31.54 3.34
C ASP A 126 -6.62 32.33 3.00
N ILE A 127 -5.71 31.66 2.28
CA ILE A 127 -4.56 32.19 1.50
C ILE A 127 -3.24 32.29 2.29
N LEU A 128 -2.51 31.17 2.33
CA LEU A 128 -1.05 31.22 2.18
C LEU A 128 -0.70 30.72 0.77
N ARG A 129 -0.98 31.56 -0.24
CA ARG A 129 -0.31 31.43 -1.53
C ARG A 129 1.16 31.81 -1.33
N LEU A 130 1.99 30.81 -1.08
CA LEU A 130 3.44 30.94 -1.28
C LEU A 130 3.70 31.05 -2.78
N LYS A 131 3.70 32.29 -3.27
CA LYS A 131 4.35 32.62 -4.54
C LYS A 131 5.86 32.53 -4.30
N THR A 132 6.52 31.65 -5.02
CA THR A 132 7.94 31.81 -5.38
C THR A 132 7.99 32.13 -6.86
#